data_AF-A0A2H5YKY7-F1
#
_entry.id   AF-A0A2H5YKY7-F1
#
_cell.length_a   1.000
_cell.length_b   1.000
_cell.length_c   1.000
_cell.angle_alpha   90.00
_cell.angle_beta   90.00
_cell.angle_gamma   90.00
#
_symmetry.space_group_name_H-M   'P 1'
#
loop_
_entity.id
_entity.type
_entity.pdbx_description
1 polymer ?
#
loop_
_entity_poly.entity_id
_entity_poly.type
_entity_poly.pdbx_seq_one_letter_code
_entity_poly.pdbx_strand_id
1 'polypeptide(L)' 'MDRSLVLVGSPDTVSFQLERLLKHTPVSWLFAWTYNGVIPHHKLMRSLELFATRVLPRFQ' A
#
# COMPACT_ATOMS: atom_id res chain seq x y z
N MET A 1 13.82 13.87 -2.83
CA MET A 1 12.51 13.19 -2.89
C MET A 1 12.35 12.41 -1.60
N ASP A 2 11.28 12.69 -0.89
CA ASP A 2 11.01 12.22 0.47
C ASP A 2 11.16 10.70 0.59
N ARG A 3 11.95 10.23 1.55
CA ARG A 3 12.13 8.81 1.89
C ARG A 3 10.94 8.31 2.70
N SER A 4 9.73 8.67 2.31
CA SER A 4 8.55 8.26 3.06
C SER A 4 8.42 6.75 2.89
N LEU A 5 8.57 6.01 4.00
CA LEU A 5 8.32 4.57 4.09
C LEU A 5 6.82 4.25 4.02
N VAL A 6 6.00 5.23 3.68
CA VAL A 6 4.55 5.15 3.63
C VAL A 6 4.11 4.91 2.19
N LEU A 7 3.30 3.89 1.99
CA LEU A 7 2.62 3.61 0.73
C LEU A 7 1.27 4.34 0.71
N VAL A 8 1.19 5.46 0.00
CA VAL A 8 -0.02 6.30 -0.04
C VAL A 8 -0.22 6.92 -1.41
N GLY A 9 -1.48 6.96 -1.85
CA GLY A 9 -1.87 7.54 -3.13
C GLY A 9 -2.97 6.73 -3.83
N SER A 10 -3.01 6.87 -5.16
CA SER A 10 -3.85 6.01 -6.00
C SER A 10 -3.31 4.57 -6.03
N PRO A 11 -4.09 3.58 -6.50
CA PRO A 11 -3.60 2.21 -6.67
C PRO A 11 -2.32 2.14 -7.52
N ASP A 12 -2.21 2.93 -8.59
CA ASP A 12 -1.03 2.92 -9.47
C ASP A 12 0.19 3.54 -8.79
N THR A 13 0.00 4.63 -8.03
CA THR A 13 1.07 5.23 -7.22
C THR A 13 1.58 4.22 -6.17
N VAL A 14 0.67 3.55 -5.47
CA VAL A 14 1.02 2.55 -4.44
C VAL A 14 1.73 1.34 -5.06
N SER A 15 1.29 0.86 -6.23
CA SER A 15 1.99 -0.20 -6.96
C SER A 15 3.42 0.21 -7.31
N PHE A 16 3.63 1.41 -7.86
CA PHE A 16 4.97 1.90 -8.19
C PHE A 16 5.87 2.01 -6.95
N GLN A 17 5.32 2.51 -5.83
CA GLN A 17 6.05 2.59 -4.56
C GLN A 17 6.44 1.21 -4.03
N LEU A 18 5.51 0.25 -4.06
CA LEU A 18 5.75 -1.12 -3.60
C LEU A 18 6.78 -1.84 -4.47
N GLU A 19 6.72 -1.69 -5.80
CA GLU A 19 7.72 -2.24 -6.72
C GLU A 19 9.13 -1.73 -6.40
N ARG A 20 9.26 -0.42 -6.13
CA ARG A 20 10.54 0.16 -5.71
C ARG A 20 11.00 -0.35 -4.36
N LEU A 21 10.08 -0.50 -3.40
CA LEU A 21 10.39 -1.05 -2.08
C LEU A 21 10.96 -2.47 -2.20
N LEU A 22 10.29 -3.34 -2.95
CA LEU A 22 10.70 -4.74 -3.14
C LEU A 22 12.04 -4.88 -3.88
N LYS A 23 12.34 -3.97 -4.83
CA LYS A 23 13.65 -3.92 -5.50
C LYS A 23 14.81 -3.63 -4.54
N HIS A 24 14.58 -2.82 -3.51
CA HIS A 24 15.62 -2.44 -2.55
C HIS A 24 15.64 -3.33 -1.30
N THR A 25 14.49 -3.88 -0.91
CA THR A 25 14.33 -4.75 0.25
C THR A 25 13.47 -5.95 -0.15
N PRO A 26 14.07 -7.07 -0.59
CA PRO A 26 13.33 -8.23 -1.03
C PRO A 26 12.69 -8.92 0.17
N VAL A 27 11.49 -8.47 0.55
CA VAL A 27 10.69 -9.05 1.63
C VAL A 27 9.69 -10.05 1.08
N SER A 28 9.47 -11.14 1.81
CA SER A 28 8.44 -12.15 1.47
C SER A 28 7.07 -11.82 2.05
N TRP A 29 7.00 -10.86 2.97
CA TRP A 29 5.78 -10.49 3.69
C TRP A 29 5.68 -8.97 3.79
N LEU A 30 4.49 -8.44 3.49
CA LEU A 30 4.15 -7.05 3.69
C LEU A 30 3.11 -6.94 4.81
N PHE A 31 3.48 -6.31 5.91
CA PHE A 31 2.55 -5.96 6.98
C PHE A 31 2.06 -4.53 6.79
N ALA A 32 0.78 -4.35 6.45
CA ALA A 32 0.19 -3.05 6.16
C ALA A 32 -0.56 -2.48 7.37
N TRP A 33 0.04 -1.48 8.03
CA TRP A 33 -0.63 -0.73 9.09
C TRP A 33 -1.49 0.40 8.49
N THR A 34 -2.81 0.18 8.43
CA THR A 34 -3.75 1.09 7.75
C THR A 34 -4.68 1.86 8.69
N TYR A 35 -4.94 1.37 9.90
CA TYR A 35 -5.80 2.04 10.89
C TYR A 35 -4.97 2.83 11.92
N ASN A 36 -5.15 4.15 11.92
CA ASN A 36 -4.48 5.08 12.84
C ASN A 36 -5.48 5.89 13.70
N GLY A 37 -6.74 5.45 13.79
CA GLY A 37 -7.77 6.10 14.60
C GLY A 37 -8.34 7.42 14.04
N VAL A 38 -7.75 8.00 13.00
CA VAL A 38 -8.19 9.31 12.46
C VAL A 38 -8.94 9.22 11.13
N ILE A 39 -8.92 8.06 10.47
CA ILE A 39 -9.63 7.85 9.20
C ILE A 39 -11.03 7.25 9.46
N PRO A 40 -12.11 7.85 8.90
CA PRO A 40 -13.44 7.26 8.98
C PRO A 40 -13.47 5.82 8.46
N HIS A 41 -14.15 4.91 9.18
CA HIS A 41 -14.15 3.48 8.90
C HIS A 41 -14.47 3.14 7.43
N HIS A 42 -15.48 3.77 6.83
CA HIS A 42 -15.86 3.50 5.44
C HIS A 42 -14.75 3.81 4.42
N LYS A 43 -13.94 4.86 4.67
CA LYS A 43 -12.79 5.20 3.82
C LYS A 43 -11.68 4.17 3.97
N LEU A 44 -11.45 3.69 5.19
CA LEU A 44 -10.49 2.61 5.44
C LEU A 44 -10.90 1.33 4.71
N MET A 45 -12.16 0.92 4.83
CA MET A 45 -12.67 -0.28 4.15
C MET A 45 -12.51 -0.17 2.64
N ARG A 46 -12.81 0.99 2.05
CA ARG A 46 -12.58 1.23 0.61
C ARG A 46 -11.11 1.16 0.23
N SER A 47 -10.20 1.67 1.08
CA SER A 47 -8.76 1.59 0.85
C SER A 47 -8.26 0.14 0.86
N LEU A 48 -8.74 -0.67 1.82
CA LEU A 48 -8.42 -2.11 1.90
C LEU A 48 -8.93 -2.87 0.67
N GLU A 49 -10.16 -2.60 0.24
CA GLU A 49 -10.74 -3.20 -0.98
C GLU A 49 -9.91 -2.86 -2.22
N LEU A 50 -9.54 -1.59 -2.41
CA LEU A 50 -8.71 -1.16 -3.54
C LEU A 50 -7.32 -1.80 -3.49
N PHE A 51 -6.72 -1.87 -2.30
CA PHE A 51 -5.42 -2.52 -2.14
C PHE A 51 -5.49 -4.01 -2.54
N ALA A 52 -6.49 -4.73 -2.03
CA ALA A 52 -6.68 -6.14 -2.31
C ALA A 52 -7.01 -6.44 -3.78
N THR A 53 -7.81 -5.61 -4.43
CA THR A 53 -8.34 -5.89 -5.78
C THR A 53 -7.55 -5.21 -6.91
N ARG A 54 -6.78 -4.16 -6.62
CA ARG A 54 -6.08 -3.37 -7.65
C ARG A 54 -4.56 -3.33 -7.49
N VAL A 55 -4.04 -3.52 -6.27
CA VAL A 55 -2.60 -3.48 -6.01
C VAL A 55 -2.03 -4.89 -5.91
N LEU A 56 -2.51 -5.71 -4.96
CA LEU A 56 -1.95 -7.03 -4.68
C LEU A 56 -1.87 -7.97 -5.90
N PRO A 57 -2.84 -8.02 -6.83
CA PRO A 57 -2.77 -8.90 -8.00
C PRO A 57 -1.59 -8.63 -8.95
N ARG A 58 -0.90 -7.49 -8.81
CA ARG A 58 0.29 -7.14 -9.60
C ARG A 58 1.59 -7.72 -9.04
N PHE A 59 1.55 -8.27 -7.82
CA PHE A 59 2.72 -8.77 -7.07
C PHE A 59 2.56 -10.22 -6.61
N GLN A 60 1.61 -10.96 -7.19
CA GLN A 60 1.42 -12.40 -6.97
C GLN A 60 2.39 -13.23 -7.81
#